data_AF-A0A1Y2KV09-F1
#
_entry.id   AF-A0A1Y2KV09-F1
#
_cell.length_a   1.000
_cell.length_b   1.000
_cell.length_c   1.000
_cell.angle_alpha   90.00
_cell.angle_beta   90.00
_cell.angle_gamma   90.00
#
_symmetry.space_group_name_H-M   'P 1'
#
loop_
_entity.id
_entity.type
_entity.pdbx_description
1 polymer ?
#
loop_
_entity_poly.entity_id
_entity_poly.type
_entity_poly.pdbx_seq_one_letter_code
_entity_poly.pdbx_strand_id
1 'polypeptide(L)'
;MKQRMAVSVWLLSNSIVLGLLIIASPAQAACNTCAKQGDFFDYGYAERMWNELQTRDQFWTEWNRVFPVAKAAFDAGLLTGTVSQMRDTIKDRDDATEIMQGYDLWIAQSKVWKKVAFDQASAGSIAGINMAGEHRQMCVFARMHDIFNHQCNGLPDWRTDEQAEADTAKYARWQKKLADQ
;
A
#
# COMPACT_ATOMS: atom_id res chain seq x y z
N MET A 1 -57.08 56.35 -19.29
CA MET A 1 -57.45 55.39 -20.36
C MET A 1 -56.29 55.25 -21.34
N LYS A 2 -55.67 54.06 -21.38
CA LYS A 2 -54.99 53.36 -22.50
C LYS A 2 -53.75 52.60 -22.01
N GLN A 3 -53.96 51.31 -21.73
CA GLN A 3 -52.93 50.27 -21.69
C GLN A 3 -52.29 50.12 -23.07
N ARG A 4 -50.98 49.87 -23.12
CA ARG A 4 -50.35 48.99 -24.11
C ARG A 4 -49.23 48.19 -23.44
N MET A 5 -49.37 46.87 -23.51
CA MET A 5 -48.39 45.85 -23.16
C MET A 5 -47.50 45.52 -24.36
N ALA A 6 -46.23 45.19 -24.10
CA ALA A 6 -45.31 44.26 -24.82
C ALA A 6 -44.10 44.08 -23.87
N VAL A 7 -43.71 42.92 -23.29
CA VAL A 7 -43.41 41.55 -23.78
C VAL A 7 -42.24 41.62 -24.79
N SER A 8 -41.02 41.08 -24.62
CA SER A 8 -40.40 39.99 -23.84
C SER A 8 -38.92 40.33 -23.52
N VAL A 9 -38.35 39.99 -22.35
CA VAL A 9 -37.55 38.77 -22.01
C VAL A 9 -36.45 38.40 -23.02
N TRP A 10 -35.18 38.44 -22.56
CA TRP A 10 -34.18 37.35 -22.53
C TRP A 10 -32.75 37.91 -22.64
N LEU A 11 -31.96 37.72 -21.58
CA LEU A 11 -30.51 37.50 -21.63
C LEU A 11 -30.16 36.74 -20.35
N LEU A 12 -30.37 35.42 -20.39
CA LEU A 12 -29.72 34.50 -19.46
C LEU A 12 -28.25 34.42 -19.89
N SER A 13 -27.36 34.91 -19.03
CA SER A 13 -25.92 34.70 -19.17
C SER A 13 -25.60 33.23 -18.90
N ASN A 14 -25.33 32.50 -19.98
CA ASN A 14 -24.68 31.18 -19.95
C ASN A 14 -23.24 31.35 -19.44
N SER A 15 -22.99 31.02 -18.18
CA SER A 15 -21.63 30.73 -17.70
C SER A 15 -21.52 29.22 -17.45
N ILE A 16 -21.09 28.52 -18.50
CA ILE A 16 -20.60 27.16 -18.47
C ILE A 16 -19.30 27.18 -17.66
N VAL A 17 -19.34 26.76 -16.39
CA VAL A 17 -18.13 26.37 -15.65
C VAL A 17 -17.90 24.89 -15.92
N LEU A 18 -17.25 24.65 -17.06
CA LEU A 18 -16.63 23.37 -17.39
C LEU A 18 -15.19 23.42 -16.89
N GLY A 19 -14.79 22.42 -16.12
CA GLY A 19 -13.37 22.07 -16.00
C GLY A 19 -12.83 22.02 -14.58
N LEU A 20 -13.02 20.87 -13.94
CA LEU A 20 -11.96 20.16 -13.21
C LEU A 20 -12.47 18.74 -12.95
N LEU A 21 -12.46 17.92 -14.02
CA LEU A 21 -12.30 16.48 -13.84
C LEU A 21 -10.95 16.32 -13.13
N ILE A 22 -10.98 16.07 -11.82
CA ILE A 22 -9.84 15.51 -11.13
C ILE A 22 -9.65 14.14 -11.77
N ILE A 23 -8.66 14.05 -12.64
CA ILE A 23 -8.17 12.81 -13.22
C ILE A 23 -7.66 12.02 -12.01
N ALA A 24 -8.51 11.18 -11.45
CA ALA A 24 -8.10 10.15 -10.51
C ALA A 24 -6.97 9.39 -11.20
N SER A 25 -5.78 9.45 -10.59
CA SER A 25 -4.60 8.74 -11.06
C SER A 25 -4.97 7.28 -11.38
N PRO A 26 -4.47 6.69 -12.49
CA PRO A 26 -4.84 5.34 -12.91
C PRO A 26 -4.27 4.23 -12.01
N ALA A 27 -3.88 4.54 -10.77
CA ALA A 27 -3.32 3.60 -9.80
C ALA A 27 -4.34 2.54 -9.32
N GLN A 28 -5.63 2.71 -9.62
CA GLN A 28 -6.71 1.79 -9.23
C GLN A 28 -6.96 0.67 -10.24
N ALA A 29 -6.03 0.40 -11.17
CA ALA A 29 -6.05 -0.86 -11.89
C ALA A 29 -5.90 -2.00 -10.87
N ALA A 30 -7.03 -2.59 -10.48
CA ALA A 30 -7.12 -3.59 -9.42
C ALA A 30 -6.25 -4.80 -9.77
N CYS A 31 -5.08 -4.87 -9.15
CA CYS A 31 -4.24 -6.05 -9.23
C CYS A 31 -4.93 -7.18 -8.45
N ASN A 32 -5.32 -8.24 -9.15
CA ASN A 32 -6.10 -9.34 -8.59
C ASN A 32 -5.37 -10.13 -7.49
N THR A 33 -4.04 -9.99 -7.40
CA THR A 33 -3.19 -10.65 -6.40
C THR A 33 -2.70 -9.71 -5.30
N CYS A 34 -3.10 -8.44 -5.35
CA CYS A 34 -2.73 -7.44 -4.37
C CYS A 34 -3.56 -7.60 -3.11
N ALA A 35 -2.94 -7.31 -1.96
CA ALA A 35 -3.69 -7.13 -0.73
C ALA A 35 -4.72 -6.00 -0.92
N LYS A 36 -5.84 -6.10 -0.22
CA LYS A 36 -6.92 -5.12 -0.19
C LYS A 36 -7.22 -4.75 1.26
N GLN A 37 -7.87 -3.62 1.49
CA GLN A 37 -8.25 -3.20 2.85
C GLN A 37 -9.04 -4.27 3.62
N GLY A 38 -9.90 -5.02 2.93
CA GLY A 38 -10.68 -6.10 3.53
C GLY A 38 -9.90 -7.36 3.92
N ASP A 39 -8.61 -7.44 3.57
CA ASP A 39 -7.72 -8.54 3.99
C ASP A 39 -7.16 -8.33 5.40
N PHE A 40 -7.42 -7.17 6.03
CA PHE A 40 -6.90 -6.80 7.36
C PHE A 40 -8.02 -6.80 8.41
N PHE A 41 -7.68 -7.13 9.65
CA PHE A 41 -8.54 -6.90 10.81
C PHE A 41 -8.66 -5.41 11.11
N ASP A 42 -7.53 -4.70 11.20
CA ASP A 42 -7.45 -3.26 11.36
C ASP A 42 -6.45 -2.72 10.33
N TYR A 43 -7.00 -2.33 9.17
CA TYR A 43 -6.21 -1.71 8.12
C TYR A 43 -5.50 -0.42 8.61
N GLY A 44 -6.13 0.35 9.51
CA GLY A 44 -5.53 1.55 10.07
C GLY A 44 -4.33 1.24 10.97
N TYR A 45 -4.34 0.12 11.71
CA TYR A 45 -3.15 -0.37 12.40
C TYR A 45 -2.03 -0.72 11.43
N ALA A 46 -2.33 -1.49 10.37
CA ALA A 46 -1.33 -1.84 9.37
C ALA A 46 -0.71 -0.61 8.68
N GLU A 47 -1.55 0.38 8.33
CA GLU A 47 -1.11 1.65 7.74
C GLU A 47 -0.24 2.47 8.71
N ARG A 48 -0.59 2.56 9.99
CA ARG A 48 0.26 3.21 11.00
C ARG A 48 1.61 2.52 11.11
N MET A 49 1.63 1.19 11.23
CA MET A 49 2.89 0.42 11.33
C MET A 49 3.74 0.54 10.06
N TRP A 50 3.11 0.59 8.89
CA TRP A 50 3.80 0.86 7.63
C TRP A 50 4.54 2.20 7.64
N ASN A 51 3.94 3.23 8.24
CA ASN A 51 4.49 4.58 8.30
C ASN A 51 5.48 4.78 9.47
N GLU A 52 5.30 4.08 10.59
CA GLU A 52 6.13 4.25 11.79
C GLU A 52 7.35 3.33 11.83
N LEU A 53 7.21 2.08 11.35
CA LEU A 53 8.27 1.08 11.39
C LEU A 53 9.11 1.19 10.12
N GLN A 54 9.95 2.23 10.01
CA GLN A 54 10.75 2.48 8.80
C GLN A 54 12.02 1.63 8.71
N THR A 55 12.51 1.11 9.84
CA THR A 55 13.72 0.28 9.89
C THR A 55 13.41 -1.17 10.25
N ARG A 56 14.35 -2.06 9.92
CA ARG A 56 14.31 -3.47 10.32
C ARG A 56 14.09 -3.62 11.82
N ASP A 57 14.89 -2.92 12.63
CA ASP A 57 14.83 -3.10 14.09
C ASP A 57 13.47 -2.70 14.65
N GLN A 58 12.91 -1.58 14.19
CA GLN A 58 11.55 -1.15 14.55
C GLN A 58 10.53 -2.22 14.17
N PHE A 59 10.61 -2.72 12.93
CA PHE A 59 9.73 -3.78 12.46
C PHE A 59 9.83 -5.05 13.30
N TRP A 60 11.05 -5.51 13.60
CA TRP A 60 11.24 -6.75 14.37
C TRP A 60 10.90 -6.61 15.85
N THR A 61 11.07 -5.43 16.43
CA THR A 61 10.57 -5.16 17.79
C THR A 61 9.06 -5.39 17.85
N GLU A 62 8.29 -4.80 16.95
CA GLU A 62 6.84 -4.99 16.94
C GLU A 62 6.45 -6.41 16.51
N TRP A 63 7.10 -6.95 15.47
CA TRP A 63 6.88 -8.30 15.01
C TRP A 63 7.06 -9.33 16.11
N ASN A 64 8.13 -9.23 16.91
CA ASN A 64 8.39 -10.16 18.00
C ASN A 64 7.38 -10.03 19.15
N ARG A 65 6.72 -8.88 19.29
CA ARG A 65 5.62 -8.69 20.24
C ARG A 65 4.36 -9.41 19.76
N VAL A 66 3.93 -9.17 18.52
CA VAL A 66 2.59 -9.59 18.07
C VAL A 66 2.55 -10.89 17.26
N PHE A 67 3.58 -11.16 16.45
CA PHE A 67 3.55 -12.27 15.50
C PHE A 67 3.55 -13.66 16.16
N PRO A 68 4.26 -13.92 17.29
CA PRO A 68 4.20 -15.22 17.93
C PRO A 68 2.77 -15.62 18.34
N VAL A 69 1.98 -14.66 18.85
CA VAL A 69 0.59 -14.87 19.26
C VAL A 69 -0.29 -15.15 18.05
N ALA A 70 -0.19 -14.34 17.01
CA ALA A 70 -0.93 -14.55 15.76
C ALA A 70 -0.56 -15.88 15.08
N LYS A 71 0.73 -16.26 15.09
CA LYS A 71 1.18 -17.55 14.55
C LYS A 71 0.60 -18.72 15.33
N ALA A 72 0.60 -18.66 16.66
CA ALA A 72 -0.01 -19.70 17.48
C ALA A 72 -1.52 -19.86 17.19
N ALA A 73 -2.23 -18.74 17.01
CA ALA A 73 -3.63 -18.76 16.60
C ALA A 73 -3.84 -19.36 15.20
N PHE A 74 -2.96 -19.04 14.24
CA PHE A 74 -2.98 -19.63 12.90
C PHE A 74 -2.73 -21.15 12.94
N ASP A 75 -1.69 -21.60 13.65
CA ASP A 75 -1.34 -23.01 13.78
C ASP A 75 -2.45 -23.81 14.48
N ALA A 76 -3.21 -23.18 15.38
CA ALA A 76 -4.39 -23.73 16.03
C ALA A 76 -5.66 -23.70 15.15
N GLY A 77 -5.58 -23.19 13.91
CA GLY A 77 -6.69 -23.14 12.96
C GLY A 77 -7.68 -21.99 13.19
N LEU A 78 -7.40 -21.06 14.10
CA LEU A 78 -8.30 -19.96 14.45
C LEU A 78 -8.37 -18.87 13.39
N LEU A 79 -7.35 -18.79 12.53
CA LEU A 79 -7.23 -17.79 11.46
C LEU A 79 -7.52 -18.41 10.10
N THR A 80 -8.72 -18.96 9.94
CA THR A 80 -9.20 -19.62 8.72
C THR A 80 -10.43 -18.90 8.15
N GLY A 81 -10.48 -18.71 6.83
CA GLY A 81 -11.61 -18.11 6.13
C GLY A 81 -11.47 -16.60 5.95
N THR A 82 -12.61 -15.90 5.94
CA THR A 82 -12.67 -14.44 5.82
C THR A 82 -12.29 -13.76 7.14
N VAL A 83 -11.83 -12.50 7.08
CA VAL A 83 -11.50 -11.69 8.28
C VAL A 83 -12.67 -11.64 9.26
N SER A 84 -13.92 -11.56 8.79
CA SER A 84 -15.09 -11.59 9.67
C SER A 84 -15.18 -12.91 10.45
N GLN A 85 -14.99 -14.05 9.78
CA GLN A 85 -15.03 -15.37 10.42
C GLN A 85 -13.89 -15.55 11.42
N MET A 86 -12.68 -15.12 11.04
CA MET A 86 -11.54 -15.15 11.95
C MET A 86 -11.80 -14.27 13.18
N ARG A 87 -12.39 -13.08 13.00
CA ARG A 87 -12.74 -12.17 14.10
C ARG A 87 -13.74 -12.81 15.05
N ASP A 88 -14.81 -13.39 14.51
CA ASP A 88 -15.82 -14.08 15.30
C ASP A 88 -15.24 -15.26 16.10
N THR A 89 -14.21 -15.92 15.55
CA THR A 89 -13.53 -17.07 16.17
C THR A 89 -12.65 -16.66 17.35
N ILE A 90 -12.02 -15.49 17.30
CA ILE A 90 -11.08 -15.03 18.34
C ILE A 90 -11.68 -14.00 19.30
N LYS A 91 -12.92 -13.52 19.08
CA LYS A 91 -13.51 -12.36 19.78
C LYS A 91 -13.53 -12.44 21.30
N ASP A 92 -13.63 -13.64 21.87
CA ASP A 92 -13.74 -13.87 23.32
C ASP A 92 -12.40 -14.23 23.97
N ARG A 93 -11.28 -14.12 23.23
CA ARG A 93 -9.94 -14.38 23.75
C ARG A 93 -9.32 -13.13 24.35
N ASP A 94 -8.60 -13.28 25.46
CA ASP A 94 -7.87 -12.19 26.10
C ASP A 94 -6.75 -11.60 25.21
N ASP A 95 -6.22 -12.40 24.28
CA ASP A 95 -5.14 -12.03 23.36
C ASP A 95 -5.63 -11.65 21.95
N ALA A 96 -6.95 -11.49 21.75
CA ALA A 96 -7.54 -11.23 20.43
C ALA A 96 -6.91 -10.02 19.71
N THR A 97 -6.62 -8.95 20.45
CA THR A 97 -5.98 -7.74 19.91
C THR A 97 -4.59 -8.03 19.35
N GLU A 98 -3.74 -8.77 20.07
CA GLU A 98 -2.40 -9.10 19.60
C GLU A 98 -2.43 -10.08 18.42
N ILE A 99 -3.39 -11.02 18.41
CA ILE A 99 -3.62 -11.89 17.26
C ILE A 99 -3.94 -11.07 16.00
N MET A 100 -4.89 -10.13 16.11
CA MET A 100 -5.28 -9.27 14.98
C MET A 100 -4.11 -8.43 14.49
N GLN A 101 -3.38 -7.78 15.40
CA GLN A 101 -2.22 -6.98 15.07
C GLN A 101 -1.10 -7.79 14.41
N GLY A 102 -0.81 -8.99 14.91
CA GLY A 102 0.20 -9.87 14.32
C GLY A 102 -0.18 -10.38 12.93
N TYR A 103 -1.47 -10.64 12.71
CA TYR A 103 -1.99 -11.00 11.38
C TYR A 103 -1.87 -9.82 10.40
N ASP A 104 -2.27 -8.62 10.82
CA ASP A 104 -2.21 -7.42 9.99
C ASP A 104 -0.77 -7.08 9.59
N LEU A 105 0.17 -7.16 10.54
CA LEU A 105 1.59 -6.96 10.27
C LEU A 105 2.16 -8.05 9.34
N TRP A 106 1.68 -9.30 9.46
CA TRP A 106 2.03 -10.37 8.52
C TRP A 106 1.52 -10.12 7.11
N ILE A 107 0.29 -9.63 6.93
CA ILE A 107 -0.24 -9.25 5.61
C ILE A 107 0.58 -8.09 5.03
N ALA A 108 0.82 -7.04 5.82
CA ALA A 108 1.64 -5.90 5.40
C ALA A 108 3.02 -6.34 4.92
N GLN A 109 3.71 -7.24 5.64
CA GLN A 109 5.00 -7.75 5.21
C GLN A 109 4.91 -8.70 4.00
N SER A 110 4.02 -9.68 4.05
CA SER A 110 4.05 -10.81 3.11
C SER A 110 3.32 -10.55 1.80
N LYS A 111 2.32 -9.66 1.81
CA LYS A 111 1.45 -9.37 0.66
C LYS A 111 1.64 -7.96 0.09
N VAL A 112 2.12 -7.01 0.89
CA VAL A 112 2.39 -5.64 0.42
C VAL A 112 3.88 -5.47 0.20
N TRP A 113 4.68 -5.44 1.27
CA TRP A 113 6.12 -5.17 1.22
C TRP A 113 6.86 -6.13 0.29
N LYS A 114 6.69 -7.44 0.47
CA LYS A 114 7.31 -8.45 -0.40
C LYS A 114 6.85 -8.36 -1.84
N LYS A 115 5.64 -7.88 -2.13
CA LYS A 115 5.14 -7.74 -3.51
C LYS A 115 5.76 -6.55 -4.21
N VAL A 116 5.74 -5.38 -3.56
CA VAL A 116 6.48 -4.21 -4.06
C VAL A 116 7.98 -4.55 -4.22
N ALA A 117 8.53 -5.36 -3.31
CA ALA A 117 9.90 -5.83 -3.38
C ALA A 117 10.16 -6.95 -4.43
N PHE A 118 9.15 -7.70 -4.87
CA PHE A 118 9.33 -8.85 -5.77
C PHE A 118 9.13 -8.49 -7.24
N ASP A 119 8.23 -7.57 -7.58
CA ASP A 119 7.91 -7.16 -8.96
C ASP A 119 9.04 -6.33 -9.65
N GLN A 120 10.28 -6.58 -9.21
CA GLN A 120 11.52 -5.88 -9.48
C GLN A 120 12.33 -6.43 -10.66
N ALA A 121 11.74 -7.19 -11.57
CA ALA A 121 12.42 -7.57 -12.82
C ALA A 121 12.96 -6.32 -13.57
N SER A 122 12.35 -5.15 -13.36
CA SER A 122 12.74 -3.85 -13.94
C SER A 122 13.43 -2.88 -12.96
N ALA A 123 13.40 -3.13 -11.64
CA ALA A 123 13.91 -2.20 -10.60
C ALA A 123 15.21 -2.65 -9.94
N GLY A 124 15.54 -3.94 -10.07
CA GLY A 124 16.79 -4.49 -9.56
C GLY A 124 16.84 -4.66 -8.05
N SER A 125 16.14 -3.88 -7.23
CA SER A 125 16.39 -3.86 -5.79
C SER A 125 15.39 -2.97 -4.99
N ILE A 126 15.18 -3.19 -3.68
CA ILE A 126 14.40 -2.26 -2.81
C ILE A 126 15.07 -0.88 -2.77
N ALA A 127 16.40 -0.86 -2.68
CA ALA A 127 17.18 0.37 -2.80
C ALA A 127 16.93 1.06 -4.16
N GLY A 128 16.76 0.28 -5.23
CA GLY A 128 16.45 0.75 -6.57
C GLY A 128 15.06 1.36 -6.70
N ILE A 129 14.07 0.89 -5.92
CA ILE A 129 12.74 1.53 -5.82
C ILE A 129 12.85 2.84 -5.05
N ASN A 130 13.44 2.84 -3.86
CA ASN A 130 13.53 4.06 -3.03
C ASN A 130 14.44 5.15 -3.64
N MET A 131 15.30 4.79 -4.61
CA MET A 131 16.11 5.73 -5.39
C MET A 131 15.58 5.95 -6.83
N ALA A 132 14.43 5.38 -7.19
CA ALA A 132 13.90 5.49 -8.54
C ALA A 132 13.46 6.93 -8.86
N GLY A 133 13.60 7.33 -10.12
CA GLY A 133 12.91 8.51 -10.63
C GLY A 133 11.42 8.21 -10.81
N GLU A 134 10.54 9.14 -10.41
CA GLU A 134 9.07 9.01 -10.38
C GLU A 134 8.40 8.53 -11.69
N HIS A 135 9.07 8.73 -12.82
CA HIS A 135 8.57 8.41 -14.16
C HIS A 135 8.89 6.98 -14.61
N ARG A 136 9.72 6.25 -13.85
CA ARG A 136 10.11 4.90 -14.25
C ARG A 136 8.98 3.89 -14.02
N GLN A 137 8.95 2.85 -14.86
CA GLN A 137 7.88 1.85 -14.84
C GLN A 137 7.71 1.14 -13.47
N MET A 138 8.80 0.94 -12.71
CA MET A 138 8.69 0.34 -11.37
C MET A 138 7.85 1.18 -10.41
N CYS A 139 7.79 2.51 -10.60
CA CYS A 139 6.92 3.37 -9.81
C CYS A 139 5.44 3.08 -10.05
N VAL A 140 5.05 2.63 -11.24
CA VAL A 140 3.65 2.25 -11.49
C VAL A 140 3.28 1.04 -10.62
N PHE A 141 4.15 0.04 -10.55
CA PHE A 141 3.96 -1.13 -9.70
C PHE A 141 4.02 -0.78 -8.22
N ALA A 142 5.01 0.00 -7.79
CA ALA A 142 5.11 0.45 -6.40
C ALA A 142 3.82 1.14 -5.94
N ARG A 143 3.30 2.11 -6.71
CA ARG A 143 2.04 2.79 -6.36
C ARG A 143 0.80 1.87 -6.39
N MET A 144 0.80 0.83 -7.23
CA MET A 144 -0.28 -0.14 -7.31
C MET A 144 -0.27 -1.12 -6.12
N HIS A 145 0.92 -1.53 -5.67
CA HIS A 145 1.10 -2.54 -4.63
C HIS A 145 1.23 -1.95 -3.22
N ASP A 146 1.78 -0.74 -3.08
CA ASP A 146 1.73 0.04 -1.85
C ASP A 146 0.31 0.57 -1.66
N ILE A 147 -0.52 -0.29 -1.07
CA ILE A 147 -1.93 0.03 -0.82
C ILE A 147 -2.11 1.04 0.31
N PHE A 148 -1.05 1.39 1.05
CA PHE A 148 -1.13 2.31 2.18
C PHE A 148 -0.94 3.75 1.71
N ASN A 149 0.17 4.02 1.01
CA ASN A 149 0.51 5.38 0.62
C ASN A 149 0.42 5.63 -0.88
N HIS A 150 0.35 4.57 -1.70
CA HIS A 150 0.41 4.65 -3.15
C HIS A 150 1.62 5.45 -3.67
N GLN A 151 2.80 5.23 -3.07
CA GLN A 151 4.03 5.97 -3.38
C GLN A 151 5.03 5.13 -4.19
N CYS A 152 5.95 5.80 -4.89
CA CYS A 152 7.06 5.10 -5.55
C CYS A 152 8.19 4.78 -4.56
N ASN A 153 8.70 5.80 -3.85
CA ASN A 153 9.94 5.72 -3.08
C ASN A 153 9.71 5.64 -1.56
N GLY A 154 8.55 5.11 -1.15
CA GLY A 154 8.08 5.11 0.24
C GLY A 154 8.14 3.74 0.93
N LEU A 155 8.98 2.82 0.44
CA LEU A 155 9.04 1.48 1.02
C LEU A 155 9.88 1.48 2.29
N PRO A 156 9.35 1.06 3.45
CA PRO A 156 10.16 0.92 4.66
C PRO A 156 11.22 -0.16 4.47
N ASP A 157 12.37 -0.04 5.13
CA ASP A 157 13.49 -0.96 4.94
C ASP A 157 13.53 -2.04 6.03
N TRP A 158 12.86 -3.16 5.77
CA TRP A 158 12.76 -4.30 6.69
C TRP A 158 13.77 -5.42 6.40
N ARG A 159 14.68 -5.21 5.44
CA ARG A 159 15.73 -6.17 5.07
C ARG A 159 16.77 -6.32 6.17
N THR A 160 17.44 -7.47 6.23
CA THR A 160 18.70 -7.60 6.98
C THR A 160 19.80 -6.74 6.36
N ASP A 161 20.86 -6.48 7.10
CA ASP A 161 22.05 -5.78 6.57
C ASP A 161 22.62 -6.51 5.35
N GLU A 162 22.72 -7.84 5.41
CA GLU A 162 23.21 -8.63 4.26
C GLU A 162 22.27 -8.52 3.05
N GLN A 163 20.96 -8.47 3.27
CA GLN A 163 19.98 -8.27 2.22
C GLN A 163 20.08 -6.85 1.64
N ALA A 164 20.29 -5.83 2.47
CA ALA A 164 20.45 -4.45 2.03
C ALA A 164 21.75 -4.27 1.22
N GLU A 165 22.86 -4.89 1.64
CA GLU A 165 24.12 -4.91 0.91
C GLU A 165 24.00 -5.61 -0.44
N ALA A 166 23.43 -6.82 -0.46
CA ALA A 166 23.25 -7.60 -1.69
C ALA A 166 22.36 -6.86 -2.71
N ASP A 167 21.33 -6.18 -2.21
CA ASP A 167 20.40 -5.38 -2.98
C ASP A 167 21.07 -4.12 -3.55
N THR A 168 21.87 -3.41 -2.74
CA THR A 168 22.67 -2.26 -3.18
C THR A 168 23.67 -2.66 -4.26
N ALA A 169 24.37 -3.78 -4.09
CA ALA A 169 25.29 -4.31 -5.08
C ALA A 169 24.57 -4.70 -6.39
N LYS A 170 23.35 -5.26 -6.29
CA LYS A 170 22.51 -5.58 -7.46
C LYS A 170 22.08 -4.31 -8.20
N TYR A 171 21.71 -3.25 -7.49
CA TYR A 171 21.37 -1.95 -8.08
C TYR A 171 22.57 -1.31 -8.79
N ALA A 172 23.75 -1.28 -8.16
CA ALA A 172 24.98 -0.74 -8.77
C ALA A 172 25.34 -1.45 -10.08
N ARG A 173 25.22 -2.79 -10.11
CA ARG A 173 25.42 -3.57 -11.35
C ARG A 173 24.41 -3.22 -12.44
N TRP A 174 23.15 -2.95 -12.07
CA TRP A 174 22.12 -2.56 -13.03
C TRP A 174 22.36 -1.17 -13.60
N GLN A 175 22.74 -0.20 -12.76
CA GLN A 175 23.13 1.14 -13.21
C GLN A 175 24.30 1.11 -14.19
N LYS A 176 25.32 0.30 -13.92
CA LYS A 176 26.44 0.10 -14.86
C LYS A 176 25.96 -0.43 -16.22
N LYS A 177 25.10 -1.46 -16.23
CA LYS A 177 24.54 -2.01 -17.47
C LYS A 177 23.75 -0.98 -18.29
N LEU A 178 23.05 -0.07 -17.63
CA LEU A 178 22.33 1.01 -18.32
C LEU A 178 23.25 2.08 -18.90
N ALA A 179 24.37 2.36 -18.24
CA ALA A 179 25.36 3.33 -18.72
C ALA A 179 26.18 2.81 -19.91
N ASP A 180 26.32 1.48 -20.03
CA ASP A 180 27.03 0.81 -21.11
C ASP A 180 26.16 0.60 -22.38
N GLN A 181 24.90 1.07 -22.40
CA GLN A 181 23.96 1.01 -23.53
C GLN A 181 23.80 2.37 -24.21
#